data_AF-A0A455SU86-F1
#
_entry.id   AF-A0A455SU86-F1
#
_cell.length_a   1.000
_cell.length_b   1.000
_cell.length_c   1.000
_cell.angle_alpha   90.00
_cell.angle_beta   90.00
_cell.angle_gamma   90.00
#
_symmetry.space_group_name_H-M   'P 1'
#
loop_
_entity.id
_entity.type
_entity.pdbx_description
1 polymer ?
#
loop_
_entity_poly.entity_id
_entity_poly.type
_entity_poly.pdbx_seq_one_letter_code
_entity_poly.pdbx_strand_id
1 'polypeptide(L)'
;MEATTSISEMLKFVFGCKVFCSDGEAGTLTHVILDPSSRRLAAIGVKKGFLFGKTMYVPFEGIRSASGERVDLKLSSEEFAQASTNEPTGVVMDSGSIVQNEGTSERGSLSLLAVEPDSGEVNYIVARGIRQGQSLMIRKEYIKQLENKHIATAVPESVFKALPRYRPDSELQKEVEQILFDLTPLHVDFKGMDVRVLDGVLYLDGNISSSLRGDIVRDQALGVEGLLEIKNRLVADDELASDLAAVLAHDPRTADLPIGVYPRLGVVRLSGAVRNEQQKNTAEVIARSFSGVRDVVNDLSVDPKTSALHVLTASVGSDGTEIVPGKYIRHTK
;
A
#
# COMPACT_ATOMS: atom_id res chain seq x y z
N MET A 1 -6.10 -18.24 -18.47
CA MET A 1 -4.84 -17.80 -17.84
C MET A 1 -5.22 -17.45 -16.42
N GLU A 2 -4.82 -18.25 -15.44
CA GLU A 2 -4.99 -17.85 -14.03
C GLU A 2 -4.20 -16.56 -13.83
N ALA A 3 -4.84 -15.53 -13.29
CA ALA A 3 -4.15 -14.29 -12.98
C ALA A 3 -3.11 -14.58 -11.90
N THR A 4 -1.85 -14.26 -12.14
CA THR A 4 -0.80 -14.36 -11.12
C THR A 4 -1.15 -13.42 -9.97
N THR A 5 -1.41 -13.96 -8.78
CA THR A 5 -1.65 -13.18 -7.56
C THR A 5 -0.51 -12.19 -7.33
N SER A 6 -0.83 -10.94 -6.97
CA SER A 6 0.18 -9.91 -6.76
C SER A 6 0.96 -10.13 -5.46
N ILE A 7 2.19 -9.61 -5.35
CA ILE A 7 3.02 -9.76 -4.14
C ILE A 7 2.30 -9.14 -2.92
N SER A 8 1.58 -8.04 -3.14
CA SER A 8 0.80 -7.36 -2.11
C SER A 8 -0.35 -8.20 -1.52
N GLU A 9 -0.89 -9.16 -2.28
CA GLU A 9 -2.04 -9.99 -1.88
C GLU A 9 -1.60 -11.30 -1.20
N MET A 10 -0.32 -11.66 -1.32
CA MET A 10 0.22 -12.86 -0.69
C MET A 10 0.19 -12.77 0.83
N LEU A 11 -0.15 -13.89 1.47
CA LEU A 11 -0.03 -14.06 2.90
C LEU A 11 1.43 -14.37 3.25
N LYS A 12 2.09 -13.47 3.97
CA LYS A 12 3.53 -13.55 4.26
C LYS A 12 3.77 -13.85 5.72
N PHE A 13 4.53 -14.90 5.98
CA PHE A 13 4.84 -15.40 7.31
C PHE A 13 6.30 -15.11 7.63
N VAL A 14 6.53 -14.10 8.47
CA VAL A 14 7.85 -13.75 9.01
C VAL A 14 7.94 -14.24 10.45
N PHE A 15 8.85 -15.16 10.71
CA PHE A 15 8.98 -15.77 12.03
C PHE A 15 9.38 -14.75 13.10
N GLY A 16 8.72 -14.82 14.25
CA GLY A 16 8.88 -13.87 15.36
C GLY A 16 7.92 -12.68 15.31
N CYS A 17 7.16 -12.49 14.22
CA CYS A 17 6.16 -11.43 14.14
C CYS A 17 5.02 -11.66 15.17
N LYS A 18 4.32 -10.57 15.50
CA LYS A 18 3.18 -10.63 16.41
C LYS A 18 1.98 -11.26 15.71
N VAL A 19 1.20 -12.02 16.49
CA VAL A 19 -0.05 -12.63 16.04
C VAL A 19 -1.19 -12.01 16.85
N PHE A 20 -2.23 -11.56 16.18
CA PHE A 20 -3.39 -10.90 16.77
C PHE A 20 -4.66 -11.72 16.50
N CYS A 21 -5.47 -11.91 17.54
CA CYS A 21 -6.87 -12.26 17.42
C CYS A 21 -7.68 -11.04 16.94
N SER A 22 -8.98 -11.24 16.67
CA SER A 22 -9.90 -10.17 16.28
C SER A 22 -10.09 -9.09 17.36
N ASP A 23 -9.74 -9.39 18.62
CA ASP A 23 -9.97 -8.58 19.81
C ASP A 23 -8.69 -8.27 20.64
N GLY A 24 -7.51 -8.74 20.22
CA GLY A 24 -6.28 -8.52 21.00
C GLY A 24 -5.05 -9.28 20.52
N GLU A 25 -3.92 -9.07 21.20
CA GLU A 25 -2.67 -9.80 20.91
C GLU A 25 -2.76 -11.26 21.39
N ALA A 26 -2.49 -12.20 20.49
CA ALA A 26 -2.50 -13.64 20.77
C ALA A 26 -1.11 -14.16 21.20
N GLY A 27 -0.05 -13.69 20.55
CA GLY A 27 1.31 -14.16 20.80
C GLY A 27 2.28 -13.87 19.67
N THR A 28 3.20 -14.80 19.44
CA THR A 28 4.25 -14.68 18.40
C THR A 28 4.26 -15.89 17.48
N LEU A 29 4.46 -15.65 16.18
CA LEU A 29 4.59 -16.70 15.18
C LEU A 29 5.94 -17.40 15.37
N THR A 30 5.92 -18.72 15.60
CA THR A 30 7.15 -19.49 15.81
C THR A 30 7.54 -20.31 14.59
N HIS A 31 6.56 -20.95 13.96
CA HIS A 31 6.76 -21.83 12.81
C HIS A 31 5.45 -21.98 12.02
N VAL A 32 5.58 -22.52 10.82
CA VAL A 32 4.47 -22.92 9.96
C VAL A 32 4.55 -24.42 9.68
N ILE A 33 3.42 -25.04 9.38
CA ILE A 33 3.30 -26.46 9.05
C ILE A 33 2.72 -26.57 7.65
N LEU A 34 3.45 -27.23 6.77
CA LEU A 34 3.07 -27.43 5.38
C LEU A 34 2.63 -28.88 5.17
N ASP A 35 1.62 -29.08 4.32
CA ASP A 35 1.33 -30.39 3.78
C ASP A 35 2.44 -30.77 2.77
N PRO A 36 3.14 -31.91 2.95
CA PRO A 36 4.30 -32.28 2.13
C PRO A 36 3.94 -32.54 0.66
N SER A 37 2.72 -32.97 0.37
CA SER A 37 2.32 -33.40 -0.97
C SER A 37 1.84 -32.21 -1.80
N SER A 38 0.94 -31.42 -1.23
CA SER A 38 0.32 -30.27 -1.87
C SER A 38 1.11 -28.98 -1.69
N ARG A 39 2.09 -28.95 -0.77
CA ARG A 39 2.87 -27.76 -0.40
C ARG A 39 1.99 -26.60 0.09
N ARG A 40 0.83 -26.92 0.66
CA ARG A 40 -0.12 -25.94 1.19
C ARG A 40 0.13 -25.74 2.68
N LEU A 41 -0.04 -24.52 3.15
CA LEU A 41 -0.03 -24.20 4.57
C LEU A 41 -1.20 -24.90 5.25
N ALA A 42 -0.90 -25.78 6.19
CA ALA A 42 -1.89 -26.49 6.98
C ALA A 42 -2.23 -25.71 8.27
N ALA A 43 -1.19 -25.24 8.98
CA ALA A 43 -1.35 -24.51 10.23
C ALA A 43 -0.14 -23.64 10.55
N ILE A 44 -0.31 -22.73 11.51
CA ILE A 44 0.76 -21.95 12.13
C ILE A 44 0.88 -22.26 13.62
N GLY A 45 2.10 -22.26 14.14
CA GLY A 45 2.39 -22.38 15.57
C GLY A 45 2.56 -21.00 16.22
N VAL A 46 1.67 -20.67 17.16
CA VAL A 46 1.63 -19.39 17.88
C VAL A 46 2.01 -19.59 19.33
N LYS A 47 3.12 -18.99 19.78
CA LYS A 47 3.55 -19.05 21.18
C LYS A 47 2.92 -17.94 22.01
N LYS A 48 2.21 -18.32 23.06
CA LYS A 48 1.53 -17.39 23.99
C LYS A 48 2.45 -16.99 25.16
N GLY A 49 2.83 -15.71 25.26
CA GLY A 49 3.64 -15.17 26.37
C GLY A 49 5.17 -15.35 26.24
N PHE A 50 5.93 -14.62 27.08
CA PHE A 50 7.40 -14.48 26.96
C PHE A 50 8.22 -15.55 27.72
N LEU A 51 7.71 -16.11 28.83
CA LEU A 51 8.37 -17.14 29.66
C LEU A 51 7.40 -18.31 29.91
N PHE A 52 7.81 -19.54 29.57
CA PHE A 52 7.01 -20.79 29.67
C PHE A 52 5.71 -20.85 28.85
N GLY A 53 5.62 -20.04 27.79
CA GLY A 53 4.46 -20.01 26.90
C GLY A 53 4.20 -21.33 26.16
N LYS A 54 2.94 -21.79 26.17
CA LYS A 54 2.47 -22.91 25.34
C LYS A 54 2.34 -22.48 23.89
N THR A 55 2.62 -23.40 22.97
CA THR A 55 2.36 -23.21 21.53
C THR A 55 0.95 -23.68 21.21
N MET A 56 0.18 -22.81 20.58
CA MET A 56 -1.17 -23.08 20.07
C MET A 56 -1.10 -23.17 18.56
N TYR A 57 -1.83 -24.11 17.96
CA TYR A 57 -1.85 -24.33 16.52
C TYR A 57 -3.14 -23.79 15.91
N VAL A 58 -3.00 -22.92 14.92
CA VAL A 58 -4.12 -22.30 14.21
C VAL A 58 -4.12 -22.80 12.77
N PRO A 59 -5.19 -23.48 12.32
CA PRO A 59 -5.35 -23.89 10.92
C PRO A 59 -5.33 -22.71 9.96
N PHE A 60 -4.96 -22.96 8.70
CA PHE A 60 -4.91 -21.94 7.66
C PHE A 60 -6.21 -21.14 7.51
N GLU A 61 -7.36 -21.81 7.63
CA GLU A 61 -8.69 -21.19 7.50
C GLU A 61 -8.96 -20.16 8.60
N GLY A 62 -8.29 -20.28 9.75
CA GLY A 62 -8.35 -19.36 10.87
C GLY A 62 -7.55 -18.07 10.67
N ILE A 63 -6.75 -17.97 9.59
CA ILE A 63 -5.93 -16.80 9.27
C ILE A 63 -6.78 -15.82 8.43
N ARG A 64 -6.79 -14.56 8.84
CA ARG A 64 -7.46 -13.46 8.10
C ARG A 64 -6.49 -12.79 7.15
N SER A 65 -5.31 -12.44 7.64
CA SER A 65 -4.24 -11.78 6.88
C SER A 65 -2.88 -12.06 7.50
N ALA A 66 -1.82 -12.00 6.69
CA ALA A 66 -0.44 -12.16 7.13
C ALA A 66 0.48 -11.25 6.31
N SER A 67 1.29 -10.46 7.00
CA SER A 67 2.27 -9.53 6.45
C SER A 67 3.61 -9.71 7.18
N GLY A 68 4.66 -9.05 6.72
CA GLY A 68 5.97 -9.07 7.37
C GLY A 68 5.99 -8.50 8.78
N GLU A 69 4.98 -7.71 9.16
CA GLU A 69 4.89 -7.09 10.49
C GLU A 69 4.05 -7.93 11.47
N ARG A 70 2.96 -8.53 10.99
CA ARG A 70 2.00 -9.27 11.84
C ARG A 70 1.15 -10.26 11.07
N VAL A 71 0.58 -11.19 11.83
CA VAL A 71 -0.48 -12.10 11.40
C VAL A 71 -1.77 -11.76 12.15
N ASP A 72 -2.87 -11.64 11.43
CA ASP A 72 -4.20 -11.45 11.99
C ASP A 72 -5.02 -12.73 11.83
N LEU A 73 -5.62 -13.18 12.92
CA LEU A 73 -6.52 -14.32 12.97
C LEU A 73 -7.97 -13.86 12.86
N LYS A 74 -8.83 -14.76 12.38
CA LYS A 74 -10.29 -14.60 12.44
C LYS A 74 -10.84 -14.87 13.85
N LEU A 75 -10.12 -15.65 14.65
CA LEU A 75 -10.50 -16.07 16.00
C LEU A 75 -10.49 -14.90 16.98
N SER A 76 -11.40 -14.92 17.95
CA SER A 76 -11.31 -14.15 19.19
C SER A 76 -10.26 -14.71 20.15
N SER A 77 -9.90 -13.95 21.18
CA SER A 77 -8.96 -14.39 22.21
C SER A 77 -9.48 -15.60 22.99
N GLU A 78 -10.80 -15.71 23.17
CA GLU A 78 -11.45 -16.87 23.81
C GLU A 78 -11.35 -18.13 22.95
N GLU A 79 -11.70 -18.03 21.66
CA GLU A 79 -11.59 -19.15 20.71
C GLU A 79 -10.13 -19.60 20.54
N PHE A 80 -9.19 -18.66 20.45
CA PHE A 80 -7.77 -18.97 20.38
C PHE A 80 -7.26 -19.70 21.64
N ALA A 81 -7.78 -19.38 22.82
CA ALA A 81 -7.43 -20.08 24.05
C ALA A 81 -7.85 -21.57 24.04
N GLN A 82 -8.81 -21.93 23.19
CA GLN A 82 -9.30 -23.30 22.99
C GLN A 82 -8.65 -24.01 21.80
N ALA A 83 -7.74 -23.35 21.07
CA ALA A 83 -7.04 -23.95 19.95
C ALA A 83 -6.20 -25.17 20.37
N SER A 84 -5.85 -26.03 19.40
CA SER A 84 -5.06 -27.24 19.67
C SER A 84 -3.68 -26.88 20.22
N THR A 85 -3.21 -27.61 21.24
CA THR A 85 -1.80 -27.61 21.67
C THR A 85 -1.00 -28.76 21.07
N ASN A 86 -1.66 -29.68 20.36
CA ASN A 86 -1.02 -30.80 19.69
C ASN A 86 -0.60 -30.35 18.29
N GLU A 87 0.67 -30.59 17.96
CA GLU A 87 1.23 -30.28 16.65
C GLU A 87 0.55 -31.13 15.56
N PRO A 88 -0.05 -30.49 14.53
CA PRO A 88 -0.55 -31.19 13.35
C PRO A 88 0.56 -31.98 12.65
N THR A 89 0.20 -33.08 11.98
CA THR A 89 1.13 -33.81 11.12
C THR A 89 1.44 -32.96 9.89
N GLY A 90 2.72 -32.85 9.54
CA GLY A 90 3.16 -32.14 8.35
C GLY A 90 4.65 -31.81 8.41
N VAL A 91 5.06 -30.92 7.51
CA VAL A 91 6.43 -30.43 7.40
C VAL A 91 6.56 -29.12 8.16
N VAL A 92 7.35 -29.12 9.22
CA VAL A 92 7.56 -27.96 10.10
C VAL A 92 8.68 -27.07 9.57
N MET A 93 8.38 -25.79 9.36
CA MET A 93 9.31 -24.76 8.91
C MET A 93 9.34 -23.57 9.88
N ASP A 94 10.53 -23.11 10.23
CA ASP A 94 10.79 -21.99 11.15
C ASP A 94 12.01 -21.16 10.72
N SER A 95 12.41 -20.19 11.54
CA SER A 95 13.59 -19.34 11.29
C SER A 95 14.93 -20.07 11.27
N GLY A 96 15.00 -21.29 11.82
CA GLY A 96 16.18 -22.15 11.80
C GLY A 96 16.21 -23.11 10.62
N SER A 97 15.16 -23.15 9.80
CA SER A 97 15.06 -24.08 8.68
C SER A 97 16.08 -23.73 7.59
N ILE A 98 16.76 -24.75 7.08
CA ILE A 98 17.84 -24.61 6.11
C ILE A 98 17.24 -24.56 4.71
N VAL A 99 17.65 -23.57 3.92
CA VAL A 99 17.38 -23.53 2.47
C VAL A 99 18.68 -23.85 1.75
N GLN A 100 18.68 -24.87 0.89
CA GLN A 100 19.87 -25.28 0.14
C GLN A 100 19.56 -25.32 -1.35
N ASN A 101 20.48 -24.83 -2.18
CA ASN A 101 20.41 -25.02 -3.63
C ASN A 101 21.09 -26.34 -4.00
N GLU A 102 20.31 -27.28 -4.51
CA GLU A 102 20.69 -28.64 -4.82
C GLU A 102 21.87 -28.67 -5.80
N GLY A 103 22.80 -29.61 -5.56
CA GLY A 103 24.03 -29.71 -6.35
C GLY A 103 25.07 -28.61 -6.06
N THR A 104 24.85 -27.74 -5.07
CA THR A 104 25.79 -26.69 -4.67
C THR A 104 26.05 -26.67 -3.17
N SER A 105 27.08 -25.92 -2.74
CA SER A 105 27.33 -25.60 -1.32
C SER A 105 26.52 -24.40 -0.81
N GLU A 106 25.74 -23.74 -1.68
CA GLU A 106 24.99 -22.54 -1.32
C GLU A 106 23.82 -22.89 -0.40
N ARG A 107 23.87 -22.35 0.82
CA ARG A 107 22.88 -22.60 1.86
C ARG A 107 22.61 -21.34 2.67
N GLY A 108 21.37 -21.18 3.09
CA GLY A 108 20.91 -20.08 3.95
C GLY A 108 19.87 -20.57 4.96
N SER A 109 19.25 -19.63 5.66
CA SER A 109 18.13 -19.92 6.55
C SER A 109 16.84 -19.30 6.03
N LEU A 110 15.72 -19.97 6.25
CA LEU A 110 14.40 -19.45 5.91
C LEU A 110 14.09 -18.23 6.78
N SER A 111 13.74 -17.11 6.16
CA SER A 111 13.32 -15.90 6.89
C SER A 111 11.87 -15.51 6.67
N LEU A 112 11.32 -15.84 5.51
CA LEU A 112 9.95 -15.52 5.12
C LEU A 112 9.43 -16.64 4.23
N LEU A 113 8.19 -17.05 4.46
CA LEU A 113 7.43 -17.93 3.57
C LEU A 113 6.14 -17.23 3.15
N ALA A 114 5.87 -17.18 1.85
CA ALA A 114 4.67 -16.56 1.30
C ALA A 114 3.79 -17.59 0.63
N VAL A 115 2.49 -17.51 0.87
CA VAL A 115 1.49 -18.40 0.28
C VAL A 115 0.38 -17.63 -0.41
N GLU A 116 -0.23 -18.28 -1.38
CA GLU A 116 -1.46 -17.82 -2.03
C GLU A 116 -2.60 -17.69 -1.00
N PRO A 117 -3.39 -16.60 -1.00
CA PRO A 117 -4.46 -16.40 -0.03
C PRO A 117 -5.59 -17.44 -0.17
N ASP A 118 -5.91 -17.85 -1.39
CA ASP A 118 -7.02 -18.76 -1.66
C ASP A 118 -6.63 -20.23 -1.49
N SER A 119 -5.44 -20.59 -1.96
CA SER A 119 -5.00 -21.98 -1.93
C SER A 119 -4.14 -22.30 -0.69
N GLY A 120 -3.43 -21.33 -0.12
CA GLY A 120 -2.40 -21.61 0.87
C GLY A 120 -1.16 -22.31 0.29
N GLU A 121 -1.08 -22.50 -1.03
CA GLU A 121 0.11 -23.04 -1.70
C GLU A 121 1.29 -22.08 -1.53
N VAL A 122 2.47 -22.60 -1.21
CA VAL A 122 3.71 -21.80 -1.18
C VAL A 122 3.98 -21.19 -2.55
N ASN A 123 4.07 -19.86 -2.60
CA ASN A 123 4.39 -19.11 -3.82
C ASN A 123 5.87 -18.73 -3.89
N TYR A 124 6.45 -18.28 -2.78
CA TYR A 124 7.88 -18.00 -2.70
C TYR A 124 8.39 -18.08 -1.26
N ILE A 125 9.71 -18.15 -1.13
CA ILE A 125 10.42 -18.05 0.14
C ILE A 125 11.50 -16.99 0.05
N VAL A 126 11.94 -16.49 1.19
CA VAL A 126 13.17 -15.70 1.31
C VAL A 126 14.20 -16.51 2.09
N ALA A 127 15.34 -16.77 1.45
CA ALA A 127 16.47 -17.47 2.03
C ALA A 127 17.55 -16.46 2.42
N ARG A 128 17.72 -16.24 3.72
CA ARG A 128 18.72 -15.34 4.30
C ARG A 128 20.11 -15.93 4.17
N GLY A 129 21.05 -15.12 3.68
CA GLY A 129 22.48 -15.46 3.67
C GLY A 129 22.90 -16.48 2.61
N ILE A 130 21.98 -16.91 1.73
CA ILE A 130 22.21 -18.02 0.81
C ILE A 130 23.26 -17.72 -0.27
N ARG A 131 23.48 -16.45 -0.65
CA ARG A 131 24.47 -16.05 -1.66
C ARG A 131 25.44 -15.04 -1.08
N GLN A 132 26.60 -15.49 -0.61
CA GLN A 132 27.63 -14.62 -0.03
C GLN A 132 27.09 -13.68 1.08
N GLY A 133 26.20 -14.19 1.93
CA GLY A 133 25.56 -13.41 2.99
C GLY A 133 24.35 -12.57 2.54
N GLN A 134 24.04 -12.51 1.25
CA GLN A 134 22.82 -11.86 0.74
C GLN A 134 21.59 -12.76 0.92
N SER A 135 20.46 -12.14 1.23
CA SER A 135 19.15 -12.78 1.22
C SER A 135 18.60 -12.81 -0.20
N LEU A 136 17.99 -13.92 -0.64
CA LEU A 136 17.36 -14.03 -1.96
C LEU A 136 15.90 -14.45 -1.83
N MET A 137 15.04 -13.90 -2.69
CA MET A 137 13.70 -14.43 -2.93
C MET A 137 13.77 -15.57 -3.94
N ILE A 138 13.26 -16.75 -3.57
CA ILE A 138 13.20 -17.94 -4.41
C ILE A 138 11.74 -18.30 -4.63
N ARG A 139 11.30 -18.26 -5.88
CA ARG A 139 9.91 -18.56 -6.27
C ARG A 139 9.64 -20.07 -6.32
N LYS A 140 8.35 -20.44 -6.26
CA LYS A 140 7.87 -21.83 -6.13
C LYS A 140 8.38 -22.77 -7.22
N GLU A 141 8.60 -22.28 -8.44
CA GLU A 141 9.12 -23.09 -9.55
C GLU A 141 10.52 -23.66 -9.29
N TYR A 142 11.29 -23.04 -8.39
CA TYR A 142 12.60 -23.52 -7.98
C TYR A 142 12.57 -24.35 -6.69
N ILE A 143 11.44 -24.42 -5.98
CA ILE A 143 11.31 -25.25 -4.77
C ILE A 143 11.09 -26.69 -5.19
N LYS A 144 12.05 -27.57 -4.90
CA LYS A 144 12.00 -28.99 -5.27
C LYS A 144 11.40 -29.85 -4.19
N GLN A 145 11.82 -29.65 -2.94
CA GLN A 145 11.43 -30.52 -1.84
C GLN A 145 11.28 -29.72 -0.54
N LEU A 146 10.29 -30.12 0.25
CA LEU A 146 10.02 -29.59 1.58
C LEU A 146 10.07 -30.76 2.56
N GLU A 147 11.04 -30.71 3.46
CA GLU A 147 11.21 -31.66 4.56
C GLU A 147 11.31 -30.91 5.89
N ASN A 148 11.16 -31.61 7.01
CA ASN A 148 11.24 -30.98 8.33
C ASN A 148 12.53 -30.18 8.46
N LYS A 149 12.39 -28.86 8.64
CA LYS A 149 13.48 -27.88 8.74
C LYS A 149 14.42 -27.80 7.53
N HIS A 150 14.06 -28.38 6.38
CA HIS A 150 14.92 -28.37 5.20
C HIS A 150 14.14 -28.12 3.91
N ILE A 151 14.61 -27.14 3.13
CA ILE A 151 14.05 -26.79 1.82
C ILE A 151 15.14 -26.99 0.77
N ALA A 152 14.91 -27.93 -0.14
CA ALA A 152 15.74 -28.10 -1.32
C ALA A 152 15.20 -27.26 -2.47
N THR A 153 16.07 -26.47 -3.06
CA THR A 153 15.80 -25.63 -4.24
C THR A 153 16.67 -26.06 -5.40
N ALA A 154 16.25 -25.81 -6.64
CA ALA A 154 17.06 -26.08 -7.83
C ALA A 154 17.05 -24.85 -8.74
N VAL A 155 17.70 -23.79 -8.29
CA VAL A 155 17.88 -22.55 -9.05
C VAL A 155 19.09 -22.71 -9.98
N PRO A 156 18.93 -22.59 -11.31
CA PRO A 156 20.06 -22.64 -12.25
C PRO A 156 21.12 -21.59 -11.91
N GLU A 157 22.40 -21.90 -12.08
CA GLU A 157 23.50 -21.03 -11.65
C GLU A 157 23.42 -19.61 -12.25
N SER A 158 23.06 -19.49 -13.53
CA SER A 158 22.89 -18.19 -14.19
C SER A 158 21.78 -17.36 -13.56
N VAL A 159 20.65 -18.00 -13.24
CA VAL A 159 19.52 -17.36 -12.55
C VAL A 159 19.91 -17.01 -11.12
N PHE A 160 20.54 -17.94 -10.39
CA PHE A 160 20.95 -17.75 -9.00
C PHE A 160 21.91 -16.56 -8.84
N LYS A 161 22.82 -16.34 -9.81
CA LYS A 161 23.71 -15.16 -9.84
C LYS A 161 22.98 -13.87 -10.22
N ALA A 162 21.92 -13.95 -11.02
CA ALA A 162 21.14 -12.80 -11.48
C ALA A 162 20.01 -12.41 -10.52
N LEU A 163 19.59 -13.27 -9.59
CA LEU A 163 18.53 -12.95 -8.64
C LEU A 163 18.88 -11.69 -7.83
N PRO A 164 17.96 -10.72 -7.72
CA PRO A 164 18.20 -9.54 -6.91
C PRO A 164 18.27 -9.92 -5.43
N ARG A 165 19.02 -9.14 -4.65
CA ARG A 165 19.02 -9.32 -3.20
C ARG A 165 17.66 -8.89 -2.63
N TYR A 166 17.14 -9.67 -1.70
CA TYR A 166 15.98 -9.28 -0.90
C TYR A 166 16.40 -8.25 0.14
N ARG A 167 15.70 -7.12 0.18
CA ARG A 167 16.03 -5.97 1.04
C ARG A 167 14.96 -5.81 2.13
N PRO A 168 15.34 -5.47 3.37
CA PRO A 168 14.37 -5.14 4.41
C PRO A 168 13.56 -3.89 4.05
N ASP A 169 12.28 -3.87 4.44
CA ASP A 169 11.38 -2.74 4.14
C ASP A 169 11.89 -1.42 4.70
N SER A 170 12.57 -1.41 5.84
CA SER A 170 13.13 -0.19 6.43
C SER A 170 14.30 0.39 5.62
N GLU A 171 15.01 -0.44 4.86
CA GLU A 171 16.05 0.01 3.93
C GLU A 171 15.40 0.59 2.67
N LEU A 172 14.40 -0.11 2.12
CA LEU A 172 13.62 0.33 0.97
C LEU A 172 12.86 1.63 1.24
N GLN A 173 12.19 1.74 2.40
CA GLN A 173 11.46 2.94 2.82
C GLN A 173 12.37 4.16 2.78
N LYS A 174 13.55 4.08 3.39
CA LYS A 174 14.50 5.19 3.46
C LYS A 174 14.99 5.62 2.08
N GLU A 175 15.29 4.65 1.22
CA GLU A 175 15.75 4.94 -0.14
C GLU A 175 14.64 5.58 -0.98
N VAL A 176 13.41 5.05 -0.92
CA VAL A 176 12.26 5.64 -1.62
C VAL A 176 12.00 7.06 -1.12
N GLU A 177 11.94 7.27 0.20
CA GLU A 177 11.77 8.60 0.78
C GLU A 177 12.86 9.57 0.31
N GLN A 178 14.12 9.13 0.28
CA GLN A 178 15.23 9.96 -0.17
C GLN A 178 15.11 10.32 -1.66
N ILE A 179 14.83 9.34 -2.53
CA ILE A 179 14.66 9.56 -3.97
C ILE A 179 13.53 10.57 -4.22
N LEU A 180 12.38 10.35 -3.56
CA LEU A 180 11.22 11.23 -3.74
C LEU A 180 11.50 12.63 -3.18
N PHE A 181 12.26 12.74 -2.09
CA PHE A 181 12.59 14.01 -1.46
C PHE A 181 13.53 14.81 -2.38
N ASP A 182 14.65 14.23 -2.82
CA ASP A 182 15.67 14.93 -3.62
C ASP A 182 15.13 15.49 -4.95
N LEU A 183 14.00 14.97 -5.45
CA LEU A 183 13.29 15.51 -6.60
C LEU A 183 12.64 16.85 -6.25
N THR A 184 13.35 17.93 -6.57
CA THR A 184 13.02 19.31 -6.24
C THR A 184 11.55 19.71 -6.48
N PRO A 185 10.87 19.26 -7.56
CA PRO A 185 9.44 19.54 -7.74
C PRO A 185 8.54 18.92 -6.65
N LEU A 186 8.84 17.72 -6.15
CA LEU A 186 7.94 16.88 -5.36
C LEU A 186 7.90 17.22 -3.86
N HIS A 187 8.88 17.96 -3.34
CA HIS A 187 8.92 18.37 -1.91
C HIS A 187 7.61 18.96 -1.39
N VAL A 188 6.90 19.72 -2.23
CA VAL A 188 5.65 20.37 -1.85
C VAL A 188 4.48 19.38 -1.71
N ASP A 189 4.56 18.23 -2.38
CA ASP A 189 3.52 17.20 -2.45
C ASP A 189 3.59 16.20 -1.29
N PHE A 190 4.73 16.09 -0.59
CA PHE A 190 4.91 15.17 0.53
C PHE A 190 3.87 15.32 1.63
N LYS A 191 3.38 16.53 1.89
CA LYS A 191 2.31 16.77 2.87
C LYS A 191 0.97 16.19 2.42
N GLY A 192 0.82 16.02 1.11
CA GLY A 192 -0.31 15.41 0.45
C GLY A 192 -0.25 13.90 0.41
N MET A 193 0.91 13.28 0.63
CA MET A 193 1.14 11.87 0.30
C MET A 193 1.59 11.06 1.52
N ASP A 194 1.03 9.86 1.64
CA ASP A 194 1.53 8.81 2.52
C ASP A 194 2.35 7.82 1.69
N VAL A 195 3.63 7.66 2.03
CA VAL A 195 4.58 6.75 1.37
C VAL A 195 4.94 5.65 2.35
N ARG A 196 4.64 4.40 2.01
CA ARG A 196 4.94 3.26 2.89
C ARG A 196 5.42 2.05 2.09
N VAL A 197 6.54 1.47 2.50
CA VAL A 197 7.01 0.17 2.03
C VAL A 197 6.64 -0.89 3.06
N LEU A 198 5.94 -1.91 2.61
CA LEU A 198 5.60 -3.09 3.41
C LEU A 198 5.74 -4.32 2.53
N ASP A 199 6.53 -5.29 2.98
CA ASP A 199 6.80 -6.55 2.29
C ASP A 199 7.38 -6.39 0.87
N GLY A 200 8.29 -5.43 0.70
CA GLY A 200 8.85 -5.06 -0.59
C GLY A 200 7.83 -4.41 -1.55
N VAL A 201 6.64 -4.03 -1.07
CA VAL A 201 5.61 -3.34 -1.85
C VAL A 201 5.54 -1.88 -1.41
N LEU A 202 5.64 -0.96 -2.37
CA LEU A 202 5.46 0.47 -2.12
C LEU A 202 3.99 0.85 -2.28
N TYR A 203 3.39 1.36 -1.20
CA TYR A 203 2.07 1.96 -1.16
C TYR A 203 2.22 3.48 -1.22
N LEU A 204 1.58 4.09 -2.21
CA LEU A 204 1.50 5.53 -2.39
C LEU A 204 0.03 5.92 -2.27
N ASP A 205 -0.32 6.61 -1.20
CA ASP A 205 -1.69 6.98 -0.86
C ASP A 205 -1.82 8.50 -0.68
N GLY A 206 -3.03 9.02 -0.87
CA GLY A 206 -3.33 10.43 -0.63
C GLY A 206 -3.47 11.26 -1.90
N ASN A 207 -2.94 12.48 -1.88
CA ASN A 207 -3.12 13.47 -2.93
C ASN A 207 -1.79 14.01 -3.45
N ILE A 208 -1.75 14.36 -4.72
CA ILE A 208 -0.60 14.95 -5.39
C ILE A 208 -1.03 16.11 -6.28
N SER A 209 -0.17 17.11 -6.45
CA SER A 209 -0.55 18.34 -7.16
C SER A 209 -0.85 18.17 -8.66
N SER A 210 -0.45 17.07 -9.29
CA SER A 210 -0.82 16.77 -10.68
C SER A 210 -0.57 15.32 -11.04
N SER A 211 -1.30 14.83 -12.04
CA SER A 211 -1.17 13.49 -12.62
C SER A 211 0.25 13.21 -13.08
N LEU A 212 0.85 14.16 -13.80
CA LEU A 212 2.25 14.11 -14.27
C LEU A 212 3.25 13.89 -13.13
N ARG A 213 3.03 14.51 -11.96
CA ARG A 213 3.90 14.30 -10.79
C ARG A 213 3.68 12.93 -10.16
N GLY A 214 2.45 12.41 -10.21
CA GLY A 214 2.14 11.02 -9.84
C GLY A 214 2.91 10.02 -10.70
N ASP A 215 2.99 10.25 -12.01
CA ASP A 215 3.78 9.43 -12.93
C ASP A 215 5.27 9.49 -12.60
N ILE A 216 5.82 10.69 -12.32
CA ILE A 216 7.21 10.85 -11.90
C ILE A 216 7.50 10.07 -10.62
N VAL A 217 6.64 10.17 -9.58
CA VAL A 217 6.81 9.41 -8.33
C VAL A 217 6.88 7.90 -8.63
N ARG A 218 5.97 7.41 -9.47
CA ARG A 218 5.93 6.00 -9.86
C ARG A 218 7.20 5.57 -10.61
N ASP A 219 7.61 6.33 -11.61
CA ASP A 219 8.76 6.00 -12.47
C ASP A 219 10.07 6.00 -11.68
N GLN A 220 10.20 6.90 -10.72
CA GLN A 220 11.39 6.97 -9.86
C GLN A 220 11.44 5.80 -8.88
N ALA A 221 10.29 5.40 -8.34
CA ALA A 221 10.20 4.22 -7.49
C ALA A 221 10.48 2.90 -8.24
N LEU A 222 10.14 2.80 -9.54
CA LEU A 222 10.46 1.62 -10.36
C LEU A 222 11.97 1.34 -10.45
N GLY A 223 12.82 2.35 -10.25
CA GLY A 223 14.27 2.21 -10.27
C GLY A 223 14.87 1.61 -8.99
N VAL A 224 14.09 1.46 -7.92
CA VAL A 224 14.59 1.00 -6.61
C VAL A 224 14.81 -0.50 -6.64
N GLU A 225 16.08 -0.93 -6.59
CA GLU A 225 16.44 -2.35 -6.54
C GLU A 225 15.82 -3.00 -5.29
N GLY A 226 15.13 -4.14 -5.47
CA GLY A 226 14.51 -4.90 -4.39
C GLY A 226 13.07 -4.50 -4.09
N LEU A 227 12.56 -3.43 -4.72
CA LEU A 227 11.13 -3.13 -4.71
C LEU A 227 10.40 -4.07 -5.68
N LEU A 228 9.39 -4.77 -5.17
CA LEU A 228 8.74 -5.89 -5.88
C LEU A 228 7.46 -5.45 -6.59
N GLU A 229 6.75 -4.48 -6.02
CA GLU A 229 5.48 -4.00 -6.52
C GLU A 229 5.23 -2.55 -6.06
N ILE A 230 4.46 -1.80 -6.84
CA ILE A 230 4.00 -0.45 -6.50
C ILE A 230 2.47 -0.41 -6.57
N LYS A 231 1.83 -0.08 -5.45
CA LYS A 231 0.41 0.24 -5.34
C LYS A 231 0.25 1.76 -5.31
N ASN A 232 0.08 2.36 -6.48
CA ASN A 232 -0.21 3.78 -6.60
C ASN A 232 -1.72 4.04 -6.49
N ARG A 233 -2.12 4.75 -5.44
CA ARG A 233 -3.48 5.21 -5.15
C ARG A 233 -3.52 6.73 -4.89
N LEU A 234 -2.55 7.46 -5.43
CA LEU A 234 -2.54 8.92 -5.38
C LEU A 234 -3.67 9.50 -6.23
N VAL A 235 -4.38 10.47 -5.67
CA VAL A 235 -5.38 11.27 -6.39
C VAL A 235 -4.74 12.59 -6.81
N ALA A 236 -4.69 12.84 -8.10
CA ALA A 236 -4.10 14.04 -8.63
C ALA A 236 -5.08 15.23 -8.59
N ASP A 237 -4.59 16.40 -8.21
CA ASP A 237 -5.42 17.61 -8.06
C ASP A 237 -6.01 18.09 -9.39
N ASP A 238 -5.30 17.95 -10.51
CA ASP A 238 -5.80 18.27 -11.85
C ASP A 238 -6.97 17.36 -12.27
N GLU A 239 -6.86 16.06 -12.00
CA GLU A 239 -7.95 15.09 -12.20
C GLU A 239 -9.11 15.39 -11.24
N LEU A 240 -8.83 15.58 -9.95
CA LEU A 240 -9.82 15.93 -8.93
C LEU A 240 -10.60 17.21 -9.29
N ALA A 241 -9.91 18.23 -9.82
CA ALA A 241 -10.55 19.46 -10.27
C ALA A 241 -11.54 19.19 -11.41
N SER A 242 -11.09 18.47 -12.43
CA SER A 242 -11.89 18.14 -13.62
C SER A 242 -13.12 17.30 -13.25
N ASP A 243 -12.92 16.23 -12.49
CA ASP A 243 -13.98 15.28 -12.15
C ASP A 243 -15.01 15.90 -11.21
N LEU A 244 -14.58 16.64 -10.20
CA LEU A 244 -15.50 17.33 -9.30
C LEU A 244 -16.25 18.47 -10.01
N ALA A 245 -15.60 19.22 -10.89
CA ALA A 245 -16.27 20.23 -11.70
C ALA A 245 -17.35 19.60 -12.59
N ALA A 246 -17.06 18.43 -13.18
CA ALA A 246 -18.04 17.68 -13.95
C ALA A 246 -19.23 17.24 -13.08
N VAL A 247 -19.01 16.73 -11.87
CA VAL A 247 -20.11 16.36 -10.97
C VAL A 247 -20.97 17.56 -10.60
N LEU A 248 -20.37 18.70 -10.25
CA LEU A 248 -21.11 19.93 -9.95
C LEU A 248 -21.91 20.44 -11.15
N ALA A 249 -21.40 20.27 -12.37
CA ALA A 249 -22.09 20.66 -13.59
C ALA A 249 -23.29 19.74 -13.92
N HIS A 250 -23.25 18.47 -13.53
CA HIS A 250 -24.33 17.50 -13.76
C HIS A 250 -25.42 17.52 -12.68
N ASP A 251 -25.15 18.03 -11.48
CA ASP A 251 -26.16 18.14 -10.43
C ASP A 251 -27.13 19.31 -10.73
N PRO A 252 -28.44 19.06 -10.89
CA PRO A 252 -29.41 20.10 -11.27
C PRO A 252 -29.48 21.31 -10.34
N ARG A 253 -29.00 21.19 -9.09
CA ARG A 253 -29.02 22.27 -8.10
C ARG A 253 -27.83 23.22 -8.27
N THR A 254 -26.72 22.73 -8.82
CA THR A 254 -25.49 23.50 -9.06
C THR A 254 -25.18 23.69 -10.55
N ALA A 255 -25.90 22.99 -11.42
CA ALA A 255 -25.87 23.17 -12.86
C ALA A 255 -26.11 24.64 -13.23
N ASP A 256 -25.40 25.11 -14.26
CA ASP A 256 -25.43 26.49 -14.76
C ASP A 256 -24.94 27.59 -13.79
N LEU A 257 -24.21 27.22 -12.75
CA LEU A 257 -23.54 28.17 -11.85
C LEU A 257 -22.05 28.27 -12.19
N PRO A 258 -21.47 29.48 -12.19
CA PRO A 258 -20.04 29.68 -12.42
C PRO A 258 -19.22 29.29 -11.17
N ILE A 259 -19.20 28.00 -10.82
CA ILE A 259 -18.43 27.44 -9.71
C ILE A 259 -17.08 26.94 -10.25
N GLY A 260 -16.00 27.56 -9.80
CA GLY A 260 -14.63 27.08 -10.01
C GLY A 260 -14.18 26.17 -8.87
N VAL A 261 -13.46 25.11 -9.23
CA VAL A 261 -12.90 24.10 -8.32
C VAL A 261 -11.38 24.22 -8.34
N TYR A 262 -10.78 24.49 -7.19
CA TYR A 262 -9.34 24.72 -7.05
C TYR A 262 -8.77 23.83 -5.93
N PRO A 263 -8.42 22.58 -6.24
CA PRO A 263 -7.80 21.67 -5.28
C PRO A 263 -6.33 22.03 -5.04
N ARG A 264 -5.89 21.72 -3.81
CA ARG A 264 -4.48 21.74 -3.42
C ARG A 264 -4.24 20.64 -2.40
N LEU A 265 -3.59 19.57 -2.83
CA LEU A 265 -3.32 18.34 -2.10
C LEU A 265 -4.59 17.80 -1.44
N GLY A 266 -5.68 17.73 -2.22
CA GLY A 266 -6.99 17.28 -1.75
C GLY A 266 -7.80 18.29 -0.93
N VAL A 267 -7.27 19.45 -0.58
CA VAL A 267 -8.07 20.56 -0.02
C VAL A 267 -8.70 21.33 -1.17
N VAL A 268 -10.01 21.24 -1.31
CA VAL A 268 -10.76 21.87 -2.41
C VAL A 268 -11.24 23.25 -2.00
N ARG A 269 -10.82 24.27 -2.73
CA ARG A 269 -11.43 25.59 -2.64
C ARG A 269 -12.50 25.74 -3.73
N LEU A 270 -13.73 25.98 -3.32
CA LEU A 270 -14.83 26.38 -4.22
C LEU A 270 -14.88 27.90 -4.29
N SER A 271 -14.91 28.47 -5.49
CA SER A 271 -14.98 29.92 -5.68
C SER A 271 -15.82 30.27 -6.90
N GLY A 272 -16.46 31.44 -6.89
CA GLY A 272 -17.44 31.83 -7.90
C GLY A 272 -18.72 32.34 -7.25
N ALA A 273 -19.82 32.30 -7.99
CA ALA A 273 -21.11 32.83 -7.54
C ALA A 273 -22.23 31.78 -7.65
N VAL A 274 -23.13 31.78 -6.68
CA VAL A 274 -24.34 30.97 -6.64
C VAL A 274 -25.56 31.86 -6.37
N ARG A 275 -26.79 31.41 -6.69
CA ARG A 275 -27.98 32.29 -6.57
C ARG A 275 -28.50 32.43 -5.15
N ASN A 276 -28.22 31.45 -4.29
CA ASN A 276 -28.71 31.42 -2.92
C ASN A 276 -27.84 30.54 -2.00
N GLU A 277 -28.05 30.65 -0.69
CA GLU A 277 -27.34 29.86 0.33
C GLU A 277 -27.57 28.35 0.19
N GLN A 278 -28.74 27.92 -0.28
CA GLN A 278 -29.02 26.49 -0.47
C GLN A 278 -28.09 25.88 -1.53
N GLN A 279 -27.84 26.60 -2.63
CA GLN A 279 -26.90 26.19 -3.67
C GLN A 279 -25.46 26.22 -3.16
N LYS A 280 -25.09 27.24 -2.38
CA LYS A 280 -23.77 27.33 -1.73
C LYS A 280 -23.50 26.09 -0.87
N ASN A 281 -24.45 25.73 -0.01
CA ASN A 281 -24.36 24.57 0.86
C ASN A 281 -24.39 23.26 0.08
N THR A 282 -25.18 23.19 -1.00
CA THR A 282 -25.26 22.00 -1.85
C THR A 282 -23.91 21.72 -2.53
N ALA A 283 -23.27 22.75 -3.11
CA ALA A 283 -21.96 22.62 -3.73
C ALA A 283 -20.90 22.13 -2.73
N GLU A 284 -20.91 22.65 -1.50
CA GLU A 284 -20.02 22.19 -0.44
C GLU A 284 -20.25 20.74 -0.06
N VAL A 285 -21.51 20.31 0.11
CA VAL A 285 -21.83 18.93 0.45
C VAL A 285 -21.38 17.97 -0.65
N ILE A 286 -21.62 18.32 -1.92
CA ILE A 286 -21.16 17.53 -3.07
C ILE A 286 -19.64 17.39 -3.02
N ALA A 287 -18.91 18.51 -2.91
CA ALA A 287 -17.45 18.51 -2.84
C ALA A 287 -16.92 17.70 -1.66
N ARG A 288 -17.50 17.86 -0.46
CA ARG A 288 -17.07 17.16 0.76
C ARG A 288 -17.27 15.65 0.68
N SER A 289 -18.27 15.19 -0.06
CA SER A 289 -18.54 13.77 -0.29
C SER A 289 -17.70 13.15 -1.42
N PHE A 290 -16.96 13.96 -2.18
CA PHE A 290 -16.24 13.48 -3.36
C PHE A 290 -14.94 12.75 -2.97
N SER A 291 -14.69 11.61 -3.61
CA SER A 291 -13.51 10.79 -3.30
C SER A 291 -12.21 11.55 -3.59
N GLY A 292 -11.24 11.45 -2.68
CA GLY A 292 -9.98 12.21 -2.78
C GLY A 292 -10.05 13.64 -2.23
N VAL A 293 -11.22 14.14 -1.82
CA VAL A 293 -11.33 15.41 -1.09
C VAL A 293 -11.04 15.20 0.40
N ARG A 294 -10.09 15.97 0.93
CA ARG A 294 -9.69 15.96 2.35
C ARG A 294 -10.42 17.00 3.16
N ASP A 295 -10.59 18.19 2.57
CA ASP A 295 -11.33 19.29 3.18
C ASP A 295 -11.87 20.23 2.09
N VAL A 296 -12.85 21.06 2.45
CA VAL A 296 -13.48 22.02 1.55
C VAL A 296 -13.47 23.41 2.15
N VAL A 297 -12.93 24.37 1.39
CA VAL A 297 -13.01 25.81 1.67
C VAL A 297 -14.04 26.42 0.71
N ASN A 298 -15.20 26.81 1.25
CA ASN A 298 -16.32 27.31 0.45
C ASN A 298 -16.33 28.85 0.38
N ASP A 299 -15.63 29.40 -0.62
CA ASP A 299 -15.55 30.84 -0.90
C ASP A 299 -16.60 31.31 -1.93
N LEU A 300 -17.69 30.55 -2.11
CA LEU A 300 -18.77 30.95 -3.01
C LEU A 300 -19.49 32.20 -2.48
N SER A 301 -19.73 33.17 -3.35
CA SER A 301 -20.56 34.34 -3.06
C SER A 301 -22.01 34.09 -3.49
N VAL A 302 -22.96 34.67 -2.75
CA VAL A 302 -24.38 34.62 -3.12
C VAL A 302 -24.74 35.85 -3.95
N ASP A 303 -25.07 35.64 -5.22
CA ASP A 303 -25.59 36.62 -6.16
C ASP A 303 -26.85 36.06 -6.86
N PRO A 304 -28.06 36.54 -6.51
CA PRO A 304 -29.32 36.08 -7.11
C PRO A 304 -29.40 36.24 -8.63
N LYS A 305 -28.56 37.09 -9.24
CA LYS A 305 -28.54 37.35 -10.69
C LYS A 305 -27.50 36.51 -11.44
N THR A 306 -26.74 35.65 -10.75
CA THR A 306 -25.69 34.86 -11.40
C THR A 306 -26.22 33.86 -12.44
N SER A 307 -25.48 33.75 -13.54
CA SER A 307 -25.73 32.80 -14.64
C SER A 307 -24.42 32.30 -15.27
N ALA A 308 -24.47 31.13 -15.90
CA ALA A 308 -23.31 30.35 -16.38
C ALA A 308 -22.34 31.06 -17.34
N LEU A 309 -22.71 32.19 -17.94
CA LEU A 309 -21.92 32.84 -18.99
C LEU A 309 -21.31 34.17 -18.53
N HIS A 310 -20.03 34.14 -18.16
CA HIS A 310 -19.19 35.34 -18.14
C HIS A 310 -17.69 35.03 -18.35
N VAL A 311 -17.34 34.16 -19.31
CA VAL A 311 -15.92 33.80 -19.60
C VAL A 311 -15.39 34.46 -20.89
N LEU A 312 -16.16 35.29 -21.60
CA LEU A 312 -15.69 35.94 -22.86
C LEU A 312 -16.04 37.43 -23.02
N THR A 313 -16.33 38.18 -21.96
CA THR A 313 -16.36 39.65 -22.09
C THR A 313 -14.96 40.21 -21.97
N ALA A 314 -14.47 40.76 -23.09
CA ALA A 314 -13.26 41.56 -23.18
C ALA A 314 -13.18 42.60 -22.05
N SER A 315 -11.96 42.89 -21.60
CA SER A 315 -11.68 43.96 -20.65
C SER A 315 -12.21 45.29 -21.18
N VAL A 316 -13.41 45.68 -20.75
CA VAL A 316 -13.89 47.05 -20.90
C VAL A 316 -13.30 47.82 -19.75
N GLY A 317 -12.25 48.60 -20.05
CA GLY A 317 -11.72 49.58 -19.12
C GLY A 317 -12.75 50.67 -18.87
N SER A 318 -13.39 50.65 -17.70
CA SER A 318 -13.99 51.82 -17.07
C SER A 318 -14.32 51.51 -15.61
N ASP A 319 -13.55 52.11 -14.70
CA ASP A 319 -13.90 52.52 -13.33
C ASP A 319 -14.75 51.56 -12.47
N GLY A 320 -14.46 50.27 -12.51
CA GLY A 320 -14.95 49.29 -11.54
C GLY A 320 -13.79 48.83 -10.65
N THR A 321 -13.96 48.93 -9.33
CA THR A 321 -13.02 48.38 -8.35
C THR A 321 -12.70 46.91 -8.64
N GLU A 322 -11.42 46.61 -8.79
CA GLU A 322 -10.85 45.27 -8.92
C GLU A 322 -11.36 44.35 -7.79
N ILE A 323 -12.17 43.35 -8.12
CA ILE A 323 -12.57 42.27 -7.20
C ILE A 323 -11.70 41.05 -7.48
N VAL A 324 -10.38 41.19 -7.32
CA VAL A 324 -9.45 40.06 -7.28
C VAL A 324 -8.48 40.30 -6.13
N PRO A 325 -8.56 39.56 -5.00
CA PRO A 325 -7.59 39.71 -3.93
C PRO A 325 -6.33 38.92 -4.30
N GLY A 326 -5.30 39.61 -4.78
CA GLY A 326 -4.02 39.00 -5.08
C GLY A 326 -2.99 39.97 -5.65
N LYS A 327 -2.35 40.76 -4.79
CA LYS A 327 -1.22 41.62 -5.17
C LYS A 327 -0.01 40.74 -5.50
N TYR A 328 0.21 40.44 -6.77
CA TYR A 328 1.43 39.79 -7.24
C TYR A 328 2.59 40.79 -7.20
N ILE A 329 3.42 40.74 -6.15
CA ILE A 329 4.70 41.46 -6.12
C ILE A 329 5.71 40.57 -6.85
N ARG A 330 6.13 40.98 -8.06
CA ARG A 330 7.30 40.40 -8.73
C ARG A 330 8.55 40.71 -7.90
N HIS A 331 9.09 39.71 -7.22
CA HIS A 331 10.46 39.76 -6.72
C HIS A 331 11.40 39.36 -7.84
N THR A 332 11.82 40.33 -8.64
CA THR A 332 13.06 40.24 -9.42
C THR A 332 14.05 41.24 -8.85
N LYS A 333 15.06 40.71 -8.15
CA LYS A 333 16.45 41.16 -8.20
C LYS A 333 17.34 39.95 -7.92
#